data_AF-A0A3A2ZKY3-F1
#
_entry.id   AF-A0A3A2ZKY3-F1
#
_cell.length_a   1.000
_cell.length_b   1.000
_cell.length_c   1.000
_cell.angle_alpha   90.00
_cell.angle_beta   90.00
_cell.angle_gamma   90.00
#
_symmetry.space_group_name_H-M   'P 1'
#
loop_
_entity.id
_entity.type
_entity.pdbx_description
1 polymer ?
#
loop_
_entity_poly.entity_id
_entity_poly.type
_entity_poly.pdbx_seq_one_letter_code
_entity_poly.pdbx_strand_id
1 'polypeptide(L)'
;MSQKPIFVATHPRACSTAFERVFMTQRDTIQCVHEPFGDAFYYGPERLSKRFADDEQTRIESGFSQSTFKTVLDRIEREASEVRPFLCE
;
A
#
# COMPACT_ATOMS: atom_id res chain seq x y z
N MET A 1 -9.69 -22.80 -1.29
CA MET A 1 -8.35 -22.27 -1.60
C MET A 1 -8.00 -21.20 -0.57
N SER A 2 -6.75 -21.09 -0.14
CA SER A 2 -6.33 -20.14 0.89
C SER A 2 -6.28 -18.71 0.33
N GLN A 3 -7.16 -17.81 0.78
CA GLN A 3 -7.18 -16.38 0.41
C GLN A 3 -6.11 -15.55 1.15
N LYS A 4 -4.98 -16.17 1.49
CA LYS A 4 -3.90 -15.48 2.21
C LYS A 4 -3.25 -14.44 1.30
N PRO A 5 -3.04 -13.20 1.76
CA PRO A 5 -2.34 -12.18 0.98
C PRO A 5 -0.94 -12.64 0.57
N ILE A 6 -0.51 -12.20 -0.61
CA ILE A 6 0.87 -12.30 -1.06
C ILE A 6 1.53 -10.96 -0.77
N PHE A 7 2.64 -10.98 -0.05
CA PHE A 7 3.43 -9.80 0.22
C PHE A 7 4.76 -9.90 -0.55
N VAL A 8 5.03 -8.90 -1.38
CA VAL A 8 6.30 -8.74 -2.08
C VAL A 8 7.02 -7.59 -1.41
N ALA A 9 8.09 -7.91 -0.69
CA ALA A 9 9.01 -6.95 -0.13
C ALA A 9 10.15 -6.69 -1.14
N THR A 10 10.36 -5.44 -1.49
CA THR A 10 11.32 -5.01 -2.49
C THR A 10 11.99 -3.71 -2.08
N HIS A 11 12.76 -3.12 -2.99
CA HIS A 11 13.31 -1.79 -2.84
C HIS A 11 13.14 -1.01 -4.14
N PRO A 12 13.17 0.33 -4.11
CA PRO A 12 13.02 1.14 -5.30
C PRO A 12 14.00 0.72 -6.40
N ARG A 13 13.49 0.61 -7.64
CA ARG A 13 14.25 0.22 -8.85
C ARG A 13 14.62 -1.28 -8.94
N ALA A 14 14.05 -2.15 -8.12
CA ALA A 14 14.23 -3.61 -8.21
C ALA A 14 13.31 -4.33 -9.23
N CYS A 15 12.74 -3.61 -10.21
CA CYS A 15 11.77 -4.14 -11.17
C CYS A 15 10.45 -4.68 -10.56
N SER A 16 10.13 -4.31 -9.32
CA SER A 16 8.91 -4.73 -8.61
C SER A 16 7.63 -4.33 -9.33
N THR A 17 7.56 -3.11 -9.90
CA THR A 17 6.42 -2.67 -10.72
C THR A 17 6.24 -3.51 -11.98
N ALA A 18 7.32 -3.98 -12.59
CA ALA A 18 7.25 -4.86 -13.75
C ALA A 18 6.72 -6.25 -13.36
N PHE A 19 7.12 -6.74 -12.18
CA PHE A 19 6.62 -7.98 -11.59
C PHE A 19 5.13 -7.87 -11.23
N GLU A 20 4.72 -6.79 -10.57
CA GLU A 20 3.31 -6.49 -10.24
C GLU A 20 2.41 -6.54 -11.49
N ARG A 21 2.84 -5.98 -12.63
CA ARG A 21 2.08 -6.03 -13.89
C ARG A 21 1.75 -7.43 -14.36
N VAL A 22 2.58 -8.44 -14.04
CA VAL A 22 2.27 -9.84 -14.34
C VAL A 22 1.06 -10.30 -13.52
N PHE A 23 0.99 -9.93 -12.23
CA PHE A 23 -0.12 -10.26 -11.35
C PHE A 23 -1.41 -9.50 -11.69
N MET A 24 -1.31 -8.28 -12.21
CA MET A 24 -2.46 -7.52 -12.71
C MET A 24 -3.19 -8.20 -13.89
N THR A 25 -2.58 -9.20 -14.54
CA THR A 25 -3.25 -10.00 -15.58
C THR A 25 -4.30 -10.96 -15.00
N GLN A 26 -4.21 -11.30 -13.73
CA GLN A 26 -5.08 -12.23 -13.02
C GLN A 26 -6.26 -11.52 -12.33
N ARG A 27 -6.97 -10.65 -13.06
CA ARG A 27 -7.98 -9.72 -12.53
C ARG A 27 -9.10 -10.39 -11.72
N ASP A 28 -9.46 -11.62 -12.07
CA ASP A 28 -10.55 -12.34 -11.43
C ASP A 28 -10.13 -13.04 -10.13
N THR A 29 -8.82 -13.14 -9.86
CA THR A 29 -8.29 -13.92 -8.73
C THR A 29 -7.31 -13.16 -7.84
N ILE A 30 -6.73 -12.06 -8.33
CA ILE A 30 -5.72 -11.27 -7.61
C ILE A 30 -6.03 -9.78 -7.72
N GLN A 31 -6.03 -9.11 -6.57
CA GLN A 31 -6.11 -7.66 -6.47
C GLN A 31 -4.74 -7.09 -6.10
N CYS A 32 -4.14 -6.29 -6.99
CA CYS A 32 -2.83 -5.67 -6.74
C CYS A 32 -3.01 -4.36 -5.95
N VAL A 33 -2.22 -4.20 -4.90
CA VAL A 33 -2.15 -3.03 -4.05
C VAL A 33 -0.71 -2.53 -4.07
N HIS A 34 -0.51 -1.37 -4.69
CA HIS A 34 0.80 -0.76 -4.91
C HIS A 34 1.19 0.13 -3.73
N GLU A 35 2.34 -0.14 -3.12
CA GLU A 35 2.94 0.60 -1.99
C GLU A 35 1.90 1.07 -0.93
N PRO A 36 1.04 0.17 -0.41
CA PRO A 36 -0.07 0.52 0.49
C PRO A 36 0.34 1.33 1.73
N PHE A 37 1.55 1.16 2.24
CA PHE A 37 2.01 1.83 3.45
C PHE A 37 2.69 3.18 3.18
N GLY A 38 2.92 3.55 1.93
CA GLY A 38 3.58 4.81 1.56
C GLY A 38 2.86 6.04 2.14
N ASP A 39 1.53 6.07 2.03
CA ASP A 39 0.73 7.21 2.50
C ASP A 39 0.84 7.41 4.03
N ALA A 40 0.75 6.32 4.79
CA ALA A 40 0.91 6.35 6.25
C ALA A 40 2.36 6.72 6.64
N PHE A 41 3.35 6.26 5.87
CA PHE A 41 4.77 6.54 6.11
C PHE A 41 5.15 8.01 5.89
N TYR A 42 4.58 8.66 4.86
CA TYR A 42 4.90 10.03 4.48
C TYR A 42 3.99 11.08 5.14
N TYR A 43 2.68 10.86 5.14
CA TYR A 43 1.70 11.91 5.47
C TYR A 43 0.93 11.66 6.77
N GLY A 44 0.79 10.38 7.14
CA GLY A 44 0.03 9.94 8.31
C GLY A 44 0.49 10.53 9.66
N PRO A 45 -0.30 10.36 10.72
CA PRO A 45 0.07 10.80 12.06
C PRO A 45 1.20 9.92 12.65
N GLU A 46 1.34 8.69 12.17
CA GLU A 46 2.38 7.71 12.54
C GLU A 46 3.61 7.77 11.62
N ARG A 47 3.78 8.87 10.87
CA ARG A 47 4.85 9.02 9.87
C ARG A 47 6.24 8.75 10.46
N LEU A 48 7.05 8.04 9.70
CA LEU A 48 8.46 7.80 10.03
C LEU A 48 9.39 8.61 9.12
N SER A 49 8.87 9.17 8.04
CA SER A 49 9.62 10.03 7.15
C SER A 49 9.84 11.42 7.75
N LYS A 50 11.06 11.95 7.56
CA LYS A 50 11.37 13.38 7.77
C LYS A 50 10.96 14.23 6.57
N ARG A 51 10.72 13.61 5.41
CA ARG A 51 10.26 14.29 4.20
C ARG A 51 8.84 14.78 4.47
N PHE A 52 8.60 16.10 4.35
CA PHE A 52 7.35 16.78 4.71
C PHE A 52 7.05 16.90 6.22
N ALA A 53 8.06 16.71 7.08
CA ALA A 53 7.89 16.88 8.52
C ALA A 53 7.44 18.30 8.92
N ASP A 54 8.00 19.30 8.23
CA ASP A 54 7.79 20.72 8.48
C ASP A 54 6.76 21.35 7.52
N ASP A 55 6.16 20.53 6.64
CA ASP A 55 5.20 20.98 5.62
C ASP A 55 3.83 20.36 5.90
N GLU A 56 3.15 20.95 6.88
CA GLU A 56 1.81 20.54 7.30
C GLU A 56 0.75 20.77 6.21
N GLN A 57 0.94 21.78 5.37
CA GLN A 57 0.02 22.11 4.29
C GLN A 57 0.00 21.00 3.23
N THR A 58 1.17 20.55 2.76
CA THR A 58 1.27 19.43 1.81
C THR A 58 0.67 18.14 2.40
N ARG A 59 0.79 17.91 3.71
CA ARG A 59 0.19 16.75 4.38
C ARG A 59 -1.34 16.81 4.39
N ILE A 60 -1.92 17.96 4.71
CA ILE A 60 -3.38 18.13 4.72
C ILE A 60 -3.93 18.03 3.29
N GLU A 61 -3.28 18.70 2.33
CA GLU A 61 -3.67 18.68 0.92
C GLU A 61 -3.53 17.30 0.27
N SER A 62 -2.62 16.44 0.76
CA SER A 62 -2.49 15.06 0.28
C SER A 62 -3.76 14.22 0.51
N GLY A 63 -4.62 14.59 1.46
CA GLY A 63 -5.79 13.81 1.86
C GLY A 63 -5.48 12.57 2.72
N PHE A 64 -4.19 12.27 2.96
CA PHE A 64 -3.73 11.11 3.73
C PHE A 64 -3.16 11.47 5.11
N SER A 65 -3.37 12.71 5.57
CA SER A 65 -2.90 13.18 6.87
C SER A 65 -3.40 12.35 8.07
N GLN A 66 -4.52 11.63 7.89
CA GLN A 66 -5.13 10.75 8.89
C GLN A 66 -4.91 9.25 8.62
N SER A 67 -4.16 8.89 7.57
CA SER A 67 -3.88 7.50 7.25
C SER A 67 -2.90 6.90 8.25
N THR A 68 -3.34 5.87 8.98
CA THR A 68 -2.52 5.08 9.91
C THR A 68 -2.17 3.72 9.33
N PHE A 69 -1.12 3.06 9.84
CA PHE A 69 -0.81 1.69 9.42
C PHE A 69 -1.98 0.75 9.67
N LYS A 70 -2.71 0.95 10.77
CA LYS A 70 -3.92 0.18 11.07
C LYS A 70 -5.01 0.36 10.01
N THR A 71 -5.31 1.60 9.61
CA THR A 71 -6.35 1.84 8.59
C THR A 71 -6.00 1.20 7.24
N VAL A 72 -4.71 1.13 6.90
CA VAL A 72 -4.24 0.44 5.69
C VAL A 72 -4.44 -1.08 5.83
N LEU A 73 -4.07 -1.67 6.97
CA LEU A 73 -4.30 -3.10 7.23
C LEU A 73 -5.78 -3.47 7.21
N ASP A 74 -6.63 -2.69 7.88
CA ASP A 74 -8.09 -2.89 7.91
C ASP A 74 -8.68 -2.85 6.48
N ARG A 75 -8.14 -1.98 5.61
CA ARG A 75 -8.52 -1.91 4.20
C ARG A 75 -8.09 -3.16 3.43
N ILE A 76 -6.85 -3.62 3.61
CA ILE A 76 -6.32 -4.84 2.97
C ILE A 76 -7.12 -6.06 3.39
N GLU A 77 -7.47 -6.19 4.68
CA GLU A 77 -8.28 -7.29 5.20
C GLU A 77 -9.68 -7.30 4.59
N ARG A 78 -10.30 -6.12 4.44
CA ARG A 78 -11.60 -6.01 3.77
C ARG A 78 -11.51 -6.45 2.31
N GLU A 79 -10.50 -5.99 1.58
CA GLU A 79 -10.28 -6.36 0.17
C GLU A 79 -9.95 -7.86 0.02
N ALA A 80 -9.26 -8.45 0.99
CA ALA A 80 -8.92 -9.87 1.04
C ALA A 80 -10.13 -10.81 1.15
N SER A 81 -11.28 -10.30 1.60
CA SER A 81 -12.51 -11.09 1.71
C SER A 81 -13.14 -11.41 0.35
N GLU A 82 -12.85 -10.61 -0.68
CA GLU A 82 -13.44 -10.73 -2.02
C GLU A 82 -12.47 -11.42 -2.99
N VAL A 83 -11.21 -10.97 -3.02
CA VAL A 83 -10.18 -11.41 -3.97
C VAL A 83 -8.83 -11.48 -3.23
N ARG A 84 -7.93 -12.37 -3.67
CA ARG A 84 -6.62 -12.52 -3.02
C ARG A 84 -5.79 -11.23 -3.18
N PRO A 85 -5.34 -10.57 -2.10
CA PRO A 85 -4.51 -9.38 -2.23
C PRO A 85 -3.08 -9.74 -2.61
N PHE A 86 -2.49 -8.93 -3.49
CA PHE A 86 -1.07 -8.89 -3.81
C PHE A 86 -0.53 -7.51 -3.43
N LEU A 87 0.29 -7.45 -2.39
CA LEU A 87 0.85 -6.24 -1.82
C LEU A 87 2.28 -6.09 -2.36
N CYS A 88 2.56 -4.99 -3.06
CA CYS A 88 3.89 -4.66 -3.55
C CYS A 88 4.47 -3.50 -2.76
N GLU A 89 5.44 -3.78 -1.90
CA GLU A 89 6.16 -2.82 -1.04
C GLU A 89 7.64 -2.79 -1.37
#